data_AF-A0A9Y2AVU6-F1
#
_entry.id   AF-A0A9Y2AVU6-F1
#
_cell.length_a   1.000
_cell.length_b   1.000
_cell.length_c   1.000
_cell.angle_alpha   90.00
_cell.angle_beta   90.00
_cell.angle_gamma   90.00
#
_symmetry.space_group_name_H-M   'P 1'
#
loop_
_entity.id
_entity.type
_entity.pdbx_description
1 polymer ?
#
loop_
_entity_poly.entity_id
_entity_poly.type
_entity_poly.pdbx_seq_one_letter_code
_entity_poly.pdbx_strand_id
1 'polypeptide(L)'
;MKGADQCPRCASRRTVDIDAPSPGGFYARVIRGCHNCQTIWEPFDPADTIDPKERYASFIEPCNNCAFRPGSPEQGDTEEWKKTMASLKAGGQFFCHKGVPIDPQNDNGFAYPADGKDTARMRLCRGFINMWAQNMLKQKEAETANG
;
A
#
# COMPACT_ATOMS: atom_id res chain seq x y z
N MET A 1 9.60 11.28 14.78
CA MET A 1 8.97 10.15 14.06
C MET A 1 9.93 9.64 13.00
N LYS A 2 9.88 8.36 12.61
CA LYS A 2 10.76 7.83 11.55
C LYS A 2 10.36 8.44 10.21
N GLY A 3 11.29 9.07 9.49
CA GLY A 3 11.05 9.64 8.17
C GLY A 3 10.80 8.57 7.10
N ALA A 4 10.20 8.97 5.98
CA ALA A 4 9.96 8.12 4.83
C ALA A 4 11.27 7.72 4.09
N ASP A 5 12.37 8.44 4.32
CA ASP A 5 13.73 8.15 3.87
C ASP A 5 14.47 7.07 4.70
N GLN A 6 13.86 6.59 5.79
CA GLN A 6 14.51 5.68 6.74
C GLN A 6 14.03 4.23 6.62
N CYS A 7 14.94 3.29 6.93
CA CYS A 7 14.61 1.88 7.02
C CYS A 7 13.38 1.65 7.93
N PRO A 8 12.34 0.94 7.46
CA PRO A 8 11.13 0.69 8.24
C PRO A 8 11.40 -0.07 9.54
N ARG A 9 12.38 -0.98 9.53
CA ARG A 9 12.72 -1.81 10.70
C ARG A 9 13.56 -1.04 11.71
N CYS A 10 14.78 -0.61 11.33
CA CYS A 10 15.75 -0.06 12.27
C CYS A 10 15.97 1.47 12.20
N ALA A 11 15.20 2.20 11.36
CA ALA A 11 15.34 3.65 11.13
C ALA A 11 16.69 4.13 10.57
N SER A 12 17.60 3.22 10.20
CA SER A 12 18.86 3.58 9.56
C SER A 12 18.62 4.26 8.21
N ARG A 13 19.45 5.27 7.92
CA ARG A 13 19.55 5.93 6.61
C ARG A 13 20.61 5.30 5.69
N ARG A 14 21.40 4.36 6.21
CA ARG A 14 22.40 3.62 5.41
C ARG A 14 21.65 2.62 4.54
N THR A 15 21.33 3.05 3.32
CA THR A 15 20.52 2.30 2.37
C THR A 15 21.15 2.28 1.00
N VAL A 16 20.77 1.29 0.20
CA VAL A 16 21.17 1.13 -1.20
C VAL A 16 19.93 0.85 -2.04
N ASP A 17 19.83 1.52 -3.18
CA ASP A 17 18.82 1.22 -4.19
C ASP A 17 19.36 0.16 -5.14
N ILE A 18 18.56 -0.87 -5.38
CA ILE A 18 18.86 -2.04 -6.18
C ILE A 18 17.90 -2.01 -7.36
N ASP A 19 18.44 -1.94 -8.59
CA ASP A 19 17.64 -2.19 -9.81
C ASP A 19 17.36 -3.70 -9.84
N ALA A 20 16.15 -4.05 -9.43
CA ALA A 20 15.69 -5.42 -9.29
C ALA A 20 14.49 -5.61 -10.23
N PRO A 21 14.72 -5.80 -11.53
CA PRO A 21 13.63 -6.13 -12.44
C PRO A 21 13.03 -7.45 -11.98
N SER A 22 11.77 -7.43 -11.55
CA SER A 22 11.13 -8.66 -11.11
C SER A 22 10.89 -9.59 -12.30
N PRO A 23 11.45 -10.81 -12.31
CA PRO A 23 11.16 -11.79 -13.36
C PRO A 23 9.71 -12.32 -13.29
N GLY A 24 8.95 -11.99 -12.23
CA GLY A 24 7.60 -12.49 -11.97
C GLY A 24 6.56 -11.42 -11.62
N GLY A 25 6.82 -10.13 -11.87
CA GLY A 25 5.78 -9.09 -11.78
C GLY A 25 5.70 -8.27 -10.49
N PHE A 26 6.72 -8.27 -9.62
CA PHE A 26 6.87 -7.16 -8.67
C PHE A 26 7.06 -5.87 -9.48
N TYR A 27 6.04 -5.00 -9.48
CA TYR A 27 6.03 -3.79 -10.30
C TYR A 27 7.03 -2.71 -9.85
N ALA A 28 7.74 -2.91 -8.74
CA ALA A 28 8.85 -2.05 -8.37
C ALA A 28 10.11 -2.49 -9.09
N ARG A 29 10.54 -1.66 -10.04
CA ARG A 29 11.87 -1.77 -10.65
C ARG A 29 12.99 -1.54 -9.63
N VAL A 30 12.74 -0.71 -8.63
CA VAL A 30 13.71 -0.35 -7.60
C VAL A 30 13.28 -0.91 -6.26
N ILE A 31 14.17 -1.68 -5.63
CA ILE A 31 14.04 -2.13 -4.24
C ILE A 31 15.13 -1.44 -3.42
N ARG A 32 14.80 -0.97 -2.22
CA ARG A 32 15.76 -0.38 -1.29
C ARG A 32 16.13 -1.38 -0.20
N GLY A 33 17.41 -1.57 0.03
CA GLY A 33 17.96 -2.40 1.10
C GLY A 33 18.63 -1.58 2.20
N CYS A 34 18.53 -2.02 3.45
CA CYS A 34 19.26 -1.41 4.57
C CYS A 34 20.58 -2.14 4.83
N HIS A 35 21.70 -1.41 4.90
CA HIS A 35 23.01 -2.01 5.22
C HIS A 35 23.09 -2.56 6.65
N ASN A 36 22.35 -2.00 7.60
CA ASN A 36 22.48 -2.37 9.01
C ASN A 36 21.68 -3.61 9.39
N CYS A 37 20.46 -3.75 8.86
CA CYS A 37 19.55 -4.84 9.23
C CYS A 37 19.06 -5.67 8.05
N GLN A 38 19.60 -5.40 6.85
CA GLN A 38 19.33 -6.15 5.61
C GLN A 38 17.86 -6.21 5.18
N THR A 39 16.99 -5.42 5.81
CA THR A 39 15.59 -5.31 5.41
C THR A 39 15.51 -4.70 4.02
N ILE A 40 14.63 -5.24 3.18
CA ILE A 40 14.34 -4.74 1.83
C ILE A 40 12.88 -4.25 1.76
N TRP A 41 12.62 -3.22 0.96
CA TRP A 41 11.29 -2.66 0.76
C TRP A 41 11.19 -1.90 -0.56
N GLU A 42 9.97 -1.65 -1.05
CA GLU A 42 9.75 -0.72 -2.15
C GLU A 42 9.84 0.73 -1.65
N PRO A 43 10.80 1.54 -2.12
CA PRO A 43 10.88 2.95 -1.73
C PRO A 43 9.74 3.76 -2.38
N PHE A 44 9.52 4.96 -1.85
CA PHE A 44 8.61 5.96 -2.40
C PHE A 44 9.16 7.37 -2.11
N ASP A 45 8.75 8.37 -2.90
CA ASP A 45 9.09 9.76 -2.62
C ASP A 45 8.13 10.31 -1.55
N PRO A 46 8.63 10.85 -0.42
CA PRO A 46 7.77 11.53 0.55
C PRO A 46 6.89 12.63 -0.06
N ALA A 47 7.35 13.28 -1.13
CA ALA A 47 6.59 14.30 -1.86
C ALA A 47 5.32 13.75 -2.54
N ASP A 48 5.25 12.44 -2.78
CA ASP A 48 4.06 11.79 -3.33
C ASP A 48 2.95 11.60 -2.28
N THR A 49 3.20 11.93 -1.01
CA THR A 49 2.24 11.77 0.10
C THR A 49 1.50 13.05 0.45
N ILE A 50 0.28 12.93 0.97
CA ILE A 50 -0.57 14.08 1.37
C ILE A 50 0.10 14.92 2.47
N ASP A 51 0.87 14.27 3.35
CA ASP A 51 1.70 14.94 4.34
C ASP A 51 3.09 14.27 4.36
N PRO A 52 4.12 14.90 3.75
CA PRO A 52 5.49 14.37 3.70
C PRO A 52 6.15 14.18 5.07
N LYS A 53 5.60 14.80 6.13
CA LYS A 53 6.11 14.66 7.50
C LYS A 53 5.48 13.49 8.25
N GLU A 54 4.34 12.98 7.78
CA GLU A 54 3.62 11.87 8.39
C GLU A 54 3.89 10.57 7.63
N ARG A 55 4.55 9.62 8.30
CA ARG A 55 5.01 8.36 7.69
C ARG A 55 3.87 7.56 7.09
N TYR A 56 2.70 7.58 7.74
CA TYR A 56 1.55 6.77 7.34
C TYR A 56 0.53 7.56 6.50
N ALA A 57 0.86 8.79 6.11
CA ALA A 57 0.02 9.56 5.19
C ALA A 57 -0.15 8.81 3.88
N SER A 58 -1.38 8.79 3.36
CA SER A 58 -1.70 8.24 2.04
C SER A 58 -0.96 9.02 0.95
N PHE A 59 -0.74 8.36 -0.19
CA PHE A 59 -0.32 9.02 -1.42
C PHE A 59 -1.39 10.02 -1.91
N ILE A 60 -0.94 11.04 -2.62
CA ILE A 60 -1.78 12.03 -3.32
C ILE A 60 -2.52 11.34 -4.47
N GLU A 61 -1.82 10.47 -5.20
CA GLU A 61 -2.34 9.68 -6.32
C GLU A 61 -2.11 8.17 -6.10
N PRO A 62 -2.91 7.29 -6.72
CA PRO A 62 -2.61 5.86 -6.77
C PRO A 62 -1.21 5.62 -7.35
N CYS A 63 -0.40 4.77 -6.71
CA CYS A 63 0.92 4.43 -7.22
C CYS A 63 0.83 3.67 -8.56
N ASN A 64 1.93 3.68 -9.32
CA ASN A 64 2.03 3.01 -10.63
C ASN A 64 1.72 1.50 -10.56
N ASN A 65 1.89 0.89 -9.39
CA ASN A 65 1.61 -0.50 -9.12
C ASN A 65 0.38 -0.75 -8.23
N CYS A 66 -0.53 0.22 -8.16
CA CYS A 66 -1.76 0.11 -7.37
C CYS A 66 -2.67 -1.01 -7.90
N ALA A 67 -3.15 -1.87 -7.00
CA ALA A 67 -4.12 -2.93 -7.31
C ALA A 67 -5.49 -2.39 -7.75
N PHE A 68 -5.81 -1.13 -7.44
CA PHE A 68 -7.09 -0.49 -7.80
C PHE A 68 -7.02 0.32 -9.10
N ARG A 69 -5.88 0.34 -9.81
CA ARG A 69 -5.83 0.99 -11.13
C ARG A 69 -6.61 0.15 -12.16
N PRO A 70 -7.29 0.75 -13.15
CA PRO A 70 -7.94 -0.01 -14.21
C PRO A 70 -6.95 -0.93 -14.93
N GLY A 71 -7.31 -2.21 -15.09
CA GLY A 71 -6.46 -3.19 -15.77
C GLY A 71 -5.27 -3.67 -14.95
N SER A 72 -5.28 -3.49 -13.62
CA SER A 72 -4.30 -4.13 -12.75
C SER A 72 -4.40 -5.66 -12.89
N PRO A 73 -3.27 -6.38 -12.94
CA PRO A 73 -3.28 -7.84 -12.93
C PRO A 73 -4.03 -8.45 -11.75
N GLU A 74 -4.07 -7.78 -10.60
CA GLU A 74 -4.84 -8.21 -9.43
C GLU A 74 -6.36 -8.23 -9.72
N GLN A 75 -6.87 -7.33 -10.57
CA GLN A 75 -8.27 -7.35 -11.01
C GLN A 75 -8.56 -8.48 -12.02
N GLY A 76 -7.53 -9.02 -12.67
CA GLY A 76 -7.63 -10.16 -13.57
C GLY A 76 -7.79 -11.50 -12.85
N ASP A 77 -7.31 -11.61 -11.60
CA ASP A 77 -7.58 -12.77 -10.74
C ASP A 77 -8.98 -12.67 -10.15
N THR A 78 -9.96 -13.16 -10.91
CA THR A 78 -11.37 -12.92 -10.57
C THR A 78 -11.79 -13.51 -9.23
N GLU A 79 -11.17 -14.58 -8.74
CA GLU A 79 -11.57 -15.19 -7.47
C GLU A 79 -10.93 -14.49 -6.27
N GLU A 80 -9.61 -14.23 -6.31
CA GLU A 80 -8.94 -13.46 -5.25
C GLU A 80 -9.41 -11.99 -5.21
N TRP A 81 -9.68 -11.41 -6.38
CA TRP A 81 -10.27 -10.08 -6.47
C TRP A 81 -11.68 -10.04 -5.88
N LYS A 82 -12.53 -11.05 -6.16
CA LYS A 82 -13.86 -11.15 -5.54
C LYS A 82 -13.77 -11.24 -4.02
N LYS A 83 -12.86 -12.07 -3.49
CA LYS A 83 -12.62 -12.19 -2.04
C LYS A 83 -12.18 -10.86 -1.45
N THR A 84 -11.23 -10.19 -2.10
CA THR A 84 -10.76 -8.86 -1.71
C THR A 84 -11.92 -7.88 -1.65
N MET A 85 -12.70 -7.76 -2.73
CA MET A 85 -13.84 -6.86 -2.79
C MET A 85 -14.94 -7.19 -1.77
N ALA A 86 -15.18 -8.47 -1.48
CA ALA A 86 -16.11 -8.90 -0.44
C ALA A 86 -15.64 -8.48 0.96
N SER A 87 -14.35 -8.67 1.27
CA SER A 87 -13.74 -8.22 2.53
C SER A 87 -13.87 -6.70 2.70
N LEU A 88 -13.57 -5.93 1.66
CA LEU A 88 -13.69 -4.47 1.70
C LEU A 88 -15.14 -4.00 1.87
N LYS A 89 -16.10 -4.68 1.24
CA LYS A 89 -17.54 -4.40 1.44
C LYS A 89 -18.01 -4.68 2.87
N ALA A 90 -17.41 -5.66 3.55
CA ALA A 90 -17.69 -5.97 4.95
C ALA A 90 -17.02 -5.00 5.95
N GLY A 91 -16.39 -3.92 5.47
CA GLY A 91 -15.70 -2.94 6.29
C GLY A 91 -14.18 -3.15 6.38
N GLY A 92 -13.63 -4.08 5.59
CA GLY A 92 -12.19 -4.26 5.47
C GLY A 92 -11.47 -3.02 4.93
N GLN A 93 -10.19 -2.91 5.25
CA GLN A 93 -9.30 -1.85 4.79
C GLN A 93 -8.22 -2.42 3.88
N PHE A 94 -7.70 -1.60 2.97
CA PHE A 94 -6.57 -1.97 2.12
C PHE A 94 -5.38 -1.04 2.35
N PHE A 95 -4.21 -1.62 2.61
CA PHE A 95 -3.01 -0.88 2.98
C PHE A 95 -1.95 -0.91 1.88
N CYS A 96 -1.22 0.19 1.71
CA CYS A 96 -0.14 0.30 0.75
C CYS A 96 1.12 -0.43 1.25
N HIS A 97 1.80 -1.14 0.35
CA HIS A 97 3.04 -1.85 0.64
C HIS A 97 4.31 -1.01 0.46
N LYS A 98 4.22 0.20 -0.12
CA LYS A 98 5.36 1.12 -0.25
C LYS A 98 5.92 1.48 1.12
N GLY A 99 7.22 1.25 1.34
CA GLY A 99 7.87 1.48 2.62
C GLY A 99 7.56 0.42 3.69
N VAL A 100 6.89 -0.67 3.33
CA VAL A 100 6.70 -1.85 4.19
C VAL A 100 7.77 -2.88 3.87
N PRO A 101 8.38 -3.54 4.87
CA PRO A 101 9.33 -4.62 4.61
C PRO A 101 8.73 -5.71 3.72
N ILE A 102 9.47 -6.15 2.71
CA ILE A 102 9.15 -7.34 1.94
C ILE A 102 9.48 -8.55 2.80
N ASP A 103 8.53 -9.47 2.91
CA ASP A 103 8.66 -10.70 3.69
C ASP A 103 7.85 -11.82 3.02
N PRO A 104 8.49 -12.63 2.15
CA PRO A 104 7.82 -13.69 1.41
C PRO A 104 7.28 -14.82 2.30
N GLN A 105 7.63 -14.85 3.59
CA GLN A 105 7.12 -15.85 4.52
C GLN A 105 5.74 -15.48 5.08
N ASN A 106 5.33 -14.21 4.96
CA ASN A 106 3.98 -13.79 5.32
C ASN A 106 3.01 -14.02 4.16
N ASP A 107 1.76 -14.35 4.46
CA ASP A 107 0.71 -14.63 3.46
C ASP A 107 0.55 -13.50 2.43
N ASN A 108 0.76 -12.26 2.85
CA ASN A 108 0.62 -11.07 2.01
C ASN A 108 1.94 -10.66 1.32
N GLY A 109 3.05 -11.36 1.55
CA GLY A 109 4.38 -11.04 1.01
C GLY A 109 5.07 -9.83 1.64
N PHE A 110 4.45 -9.19 2.65
CA PHE A 110 4.96 -8.02 3.34
C PHE A 110 4.76 -8.12 4.86
N ALA A 111 5.71 -7.62 5.64
CA ALA A 111 5.62 -7.56 7.10
C ALA A 111 4.92 -6.26 7.55
N TYR A 112 3.60 -6.21 7.36
CA TYR A 112 2.78 -5.13 7.91
C TYR A 112 2.84 -5.12 9.45
N PRO A 113 2.76 -3.94 10.10
CA PRO A 113 2.70 -3.88 11.56
C PRO A 113 1.57 -4.72 12.13
N ALA A 114 1.91 -5.66 13.01
CA ALA A 114 0.99 -6.60 13.66
C ALA A 114 0.02 -7.30 12.69
N ASP A 115 0.48 -7.65 11.48
CA ASP A 115 -0.32 -8.32 10.44
C ASP A 115 -1.63 -7.61 10.09
N GLY A 116 -1.64 -6.28 10.11
CA GLY A 116 -2.88 -5.53 9.87
C GLY A 116 -3.63 -5.11 11.15
N LYS A 117 -3.20 -5.57 12.33
CA LYS A 117 -3.91 -5.29 13.59
C LYS A 117 -3.59 -3.93 14.19
N ASP A 118 -2.42 -3.36 13.88
CA ASP A 118 -2.05 -2.00 14.29
C ASP A 118 -2.31 -1.01 13.13
N THR A 119 -3.59 -0.78 12.85
CA THR A 119 -4.08 0.08 11.75
C THR A 119 -3.55 1.51 11.83
N ALA A 120 -3.19 2.00 13.02
CA ALA A 120 -2.60 3.31 13.22
C ALA A 120 -1.19 3.44 12.63
N ARG A 121 -0.51 2.31 12.37
CA ARG A 121 0.84 2.26 11.76
C ARG A 121 0.82 1.80 10.31
N MET A 122 -0.32 1.88 9.64
CA MET A 122 -0.44 1.50 8.25
C MET A 122 -0.92 2.66 7.38
N ARG A 123 -0.29 2.78 6.20
CA ARG A 123 -0.72 3.71 5.18
C ARG A 123 -1.89 3.09 4.41
N LEU A 124 -3.05 3.73 4.44
CA LEU A 124 -4.15 3.35 3.56
C LEU A 124 -3.77 3.54 2.09
N CYS A 125 -4.20 2.62 1.24
CA CYS A 125 -3.99 2.71 -0.20
C CYS A 125 -4.83 3.84 -0.80
N ARG A 126 -4.20 4.74 -1.56
CA ARG A 126 -4.92 5.85 -2.22
C ARG A 126 -5.97 5.37 -3.21
N GLY A 127 -5.68 4.31 -3.97
CA GLY A 127 -6.66 3.70 -4.87
C GLY A 127 -7.87 3.12 -4.14
N PHE A 128 -7.65 2.50 -2.99
CA PHE A 128 -8.72 2.04 -2.10
C PHE A 128 -9.55 3.22 -1.57
N ILE A 129 -8.91 4.28 -1.07
CA ILE A 129 -9.59 5.49 -0.60
C ILE A 129 -10.49 6.09 -1.70
N ASN A 130 -9.97 6.21 -2.92
CA ASN A 130 -10.73 6.76 -4.05
C ASN A 130 -11.97 5.91 -4.35
N MET A 131 -11.81 4.58 -4.42
CA MET A 131 -12.93 3.65 -4.65
C MET A 131 -13.96 3.70 -3.52
N TRP A 132 -13.50 3.72 -2.27
CA TRP A 132 -14.36 3.80 -1.10
C TRP A 132 -15.16 5.12 -1.06
N ALA A 133 -14.51 6.26 -1.29
CA ALA A 133 -15.16 7.56 -1.33
C ALA A 133 -16.25 7.63 -2.41
N GLN A 134 -15.98 7.10 -3.61
CA GLN A 134 -16.96 7.04 -4.69
C GLN A 134 -18.19 6.18 -4.32
N ASN A 135 -18.00 5.07 -3.61
CA ASN A 135 -19.10 4.24 -3.14
C ASN A 135 -19.95 4.97 -2.07
N MET A 136 -19.31 5.68 -1.14
CA MET A 136 -20.03 6.47 -0.13
C MET A 136 -20.87 7.59 -0.74
N LEU A 137 -20.35 8.27 -1.77
CA LEU A 137 -21.10 9.32 -2.48
C LEU A 137 -22.36 8.74 -3.14
N LYS A 138 -22.23 7.62 -3.85
CA LYS A 138 -23.37 6.93 -4.48
C LYS A 138 -24.44 6.48 -3.47
N GLN A 139 -24.02 6.00 -2.30
CA GLN A 139 -24.94 5.61 -1.24
C GLN A 139 -25.75 6.81 -0.75
N LYS A 140 -25.09 7.95 -0.47
CA LYS A 140 -25.77 9.18 -0.05
C LYS A 140 -26.74 9.73 -1.10
N GLU A 141 -26.36 9.66 -2.38
CA GLU A 141 -27.24 10.05 -3.49
C GLU A 141 -28.50 9.16 -3.54
N ALA A 142 -28.34 7.85 -3.38
CA ALA A 142 -29.46 6.90 -3.36
C ALA A 142 -30.36 7.08 -2.13
N GLU A 143 -29.81 7.42 -0.97
CA GLU A 143 -30.59 7.75 0.23
C GLU A 143 -31.41 9.03 0.04
N THR A 144 -30.81 10.05 -0.58
CA THR A 144 -31.49 11.33 -0.86
C THR A 144 -32.57 11.20 -1.93
N ALA A 145 -32.41 10.30 -2.89
CA ALA A 145 -33.39 10.06 -3.96
C ALA A 145 -34.62 9.23 -3.52
N ASN A 146 -34.53 8.53 -2.38
CA ASN A 146 -35.58 7.65 -1.85
C ASN A 146 -36.23 8.17 -0.55
N GLY A 147 -35.83 9.36 -0.07
CA GLY A 147 -36.40 10.04 1.10
C GLY A 147 -37.17 11.29 0.72
#